data_AF-A0A916VVC9-F1
#
_entry.id   AF-A0A916VVC9-F1
#
_cell.length_a   1.000
_cell.length_b   1.000
_cell.length_c   1.000
_cell.angle_alpha   90.00
_cell.angle_beta   90.00
_cell.angle_gamma   90.00
#
_symmetry.space_group_name_H-M   'P 1'
#
loop_
_entity.id
_entity.type
_entity.pdbx_description
1 polymer ?
#
loop_
_entity_poly.entity_id
_entity_poly.type
_entity_poly.pdbx_seq_one_letter_code
_entity_poly.pdbx_strand_id
1 'polypeptide(L)'
;MVSSDSSISTYSWQQEANQSLRNGNYAKAASLYEQAITSEPGKRHYYWQLGLILLLQGQEAEAQTTWLLAIADGEPEEVDIWTQELIEVLATEANRQTSLEEYKVAWVIRQHIREINPTEINNLLCLIDLYFILETYTGEELIEFGIVDQLKADPLIELDLDLLLHIFKKY
;
A
#
# COMPACT_ATOMS: atom_id res chain seq x y z
N MET A 1 -21.77 8.50 -31.99
CA MET A 1 -21.91 9.37 -30.80
C MET A 1 -22.04 8.47 -29.58
N VAL A 2 -20.93 8.06 -28.97
CA VAL A 2 -20.90 7.31 -27.70
C VAL A 2 -19.64 7.77 -26.96
N SER A 3 -19.71 8.89 -26.24
CA SER A 3 -18.56 9.36 -25.44
C SER A 3 -18.95 10.18 -24.20
N SER A 4 -20.22 10.16 -23.77
CA SER A 4 -20.67 10.92 -22.60
C SER A 4 -21.24 10.08 -21.46
N ASP A 5 -21.54 8.79 -21.66
CA ASP A 5 -22.11 7.92 -20.60
C ASP A 5 -21.06 7.15 -19.79
N SER A 6 -19.89 6.87 -20.39
CA SER A 6 -18.83 6.09 -19.74
C SER A 6 -18.28 6.80 -18.50
N SER A 7 -17.99 8.11 -18.58
CA SER A 7 -17.41 8.87 -17.46
C SER A 7 -18.34 9.00 -16.25
N ILE A 8 -19.66 9.12 -16.48
CA ILE A 8 -20.66 9.22 -15.41
C ILE A 8 -20.82 7.87 -14.70
N SER A 9 -20.83 6.77 -15.47
CA SER A 9 -20.92 5.41 -14.91
C SER A 9 -19.66 5.01 -14.13
N THR A 10 -18.46 5.39 -14.62
CA THR A 10 -17.19 5.08 -13.96
C THR A 10 -17.05 5.80 -12.62
N TYR A 11 -17.46 7.07 -12.58
CA TYR A 11 -17.42 7.85 -11.34
C TYR A 11 -18.39 7.30 -10.28
N SER A 12 -19.54 6.78 -10.71
CA SER A 12 -20.55 6.22 -9.80
C SER A 12 -20.10 4.94 -9.11
N TRP A 13 -19.55 3.96 -9.84
CA TRP A 13 -19.16 2.68 -9.23
C TRP A 13 -17.90 2.83 -8.37
N GLN A 14 -16.95 3.70 -8.76
CA GLN A 14 -15.73 3.95 -7.98
C GLN A 14 -16.05 4.59 -6.63
N GLN A 15 -16.97 5.56 -6.61
CA GLN A 15 -17.46 6.13 -5.35
C GLN A 15 -18.12 5.07 -4.47
N GLU A 16 -18.92 4.19 -5.06
CA GLU A 16 -19.56 3.09 -4.34
C GLU A 16 -18.55 2.07 -3.79
N ALA A 17 -17.51 1.74 -4.56
CA ALA A 17 -16.43 0.85 -4.14
C ALA A 17 -15.64 1.48 -2.99
N ASN A 18 -15.25 2.75 -3.11
CA ASN A 18 -14.55 3.50 -2.06
C ASN A 18 -15.38 3.62 -0.78
N GLN A 19 -16.69 3.88 -0.90
CA GLN A 19 -17.58 3.92 0.25
C GLN A 19 -17.71 2.53 0.89
N SER A 20 -17.80 1.48 0.09
CA SER A 20 -17.86 0.10 0.57
C SER A 20 -16.57 -0.28 1.31
N LEU A 21 -15.40 0.06 0.77
CA LEU A 21 -14.09 -0.10 1.39
C LEU A 21 -14.03 0.60 2.76
N ARG A 22 -14.40 1.88 2.81
CA ARG A 22 -14.41 2.67 4.06
C ARG A 22 -15.36 2.11 5.12
N ASN A 23 -16.46 1.50 4.70
CA ASN A 23 -17.44 0.87 5.57
C ASN A 23 -17.05 -0.58 5.96
N GLY A 24 -15.88 -1.08 5.54
CA GLY A 24 -15.45 -2.46 5.78
C GLY A 24 -16.20 -3.51 4.95
N ASN A 25 -17.02 -3.10 3.97
CA ASN A 25 -17.71 -4.01 3.07
C ASN A 25 -16.80 -4.38 1.89
N TYR A 26 -15.72 -5.09 2.21
CA TYR A 26 -14.67 -5.45 1.26
C TYR A 26 -15.17 -6.34 0.13
N ALA A 27 -16.09 -7.28 0.41
CA ALA A 27 -16.65 -8.17 -0.61
C ALA A 27 -17.36 -7.39 -1.73
N LYS A 28 -18.13 -6.36 -1.37
CA LYS A 28 -18.79 -5.49 -2.36
C LYS A 28 -17.77 -4.64 -3.13
N ALA A 29 -16.78 -4.07 -2.44
CA ALA A 29 -15.73 -3.28 -3.08
C ALA A 29 -14.94 -4.13 -4.09
N ALA A 30 -14.54 -5.35 -3.72
CA ALA A 30 -13.84 -6.30 -4.58
C ALA A 30 -14.65 -6.60 -5.84
N SER A 31 -15.93 -6.96 -5.69
CA SER A 31 -16.81 -7.27 -6.83
C SER A 31 -16.94 -6.11 -7.83
N LEU A 32 -16.94 -4.86 -7.35
CA LEU A 32 -16.97 -3.68 -8.22
C LEU A 32 -15.67 -3.52 -9.01
N TYR A 33 -14.51 -3.72 -8.37
CA TYR A 33 -13.22 -3.67 -9.06
C TYR A 33 -13.00 -4.85 -10.02
N GLU A 34 -13.50 -6.05 -9.71
CA GLU A 34 -13.47 -7.20 -10.62
C GLU A 34 -14.29 -6.93 -11.90
N GLN A 35 -15.48 -6.34 -11.76
CA GLN A 35 -16.31 -5.91 -12.90
C GLN A 35 -15.62 -4.81 -13.72
N ALA A 36 -14.95 -3.87 -13.06
CA ALA A 36 -14.18 -2.82 -13.71
C ALA A 36 -12.99 -3.38 -14.50
N ILE A 37 -12.25 -4.34 -13.93
CA ILE A 37 -11.15 -5.04 -14.59
C ILE A 37 -11.64 -5.82 -15.80
N THR A 38 -12.80 -6.48 -15.70
CA THR A 38 -13.42 -7.19 -16.83
C THR A 38 -13.74 -6.25 -17.99
N SER A 39 -14.14 -5.01 -17.69
CA SER A 39 -14.50 -4.01 -18.68
C SER A 39 -13.29 -3.26 -19.26
N GLU A 40 -12.30 -2.96 -18.43
CA GLU A 40 -11.10 -2.20 -18.77
C GLU A 40 -9.83 -2.83 -18.14
N PRO A 41 -9.34 -3.97 -18.68
CA PRO A 41 -8.21 -4.71 -18.08
C PRO A 41 -6.87 -3.97 -18.16
N GLY A 42 -6.76 -2.92 -18.97
CA GLY A 42 -5.54 -2.11 -19.08
C GLY A 42 -5.33 -1.11 -17.93
N LYS A 43 -6.28 -0.98 -17.00
CA LYS A 43 -6.23 0.02 -15.92
C LYS A 43 -5.57 -0.54 -14.66
N ARG A 44 -4.24 -0.38 -14.54
CA ARG A 44 -3.42 -0.87 -13.40
C ARG A 44 -3.96 -0.45 -12.03
N HIS A 45 -4.45 0.78 -11.90
CA HIS A 45 -5.08 1.26 -10.68
C HIS A 45 -6.19 0.34 -10.13
N TYR A 46 -6.93 -0.35 -10.99
CA TYR A 46 -7.99 -1.27 -10.54
C TYR A 46 -7.41 -2.50 -9.85
N TYR A 47 -6.26 -2.97 -10.30
CA TYR A 47 -5.55 -4.09 -9.69
C TYR A 47 -4.90 -3.70 -8.37
N TRP A 48 -4.38 -2.47 -8.24
CA TRP A 48 -3.88 -1.95 -6.96
C TRP A 48 -4.98 -1.97 -5.90
N GLN A 49 -6.14 -1.40 -6.24
CA GLN A 49 -7.29 -1.34 -5.35
C GLN A 49 -7.86 -2.72 -5.04
N LEU A 50 -8.00 -3.60 -6.04
CA LEU A 50 -8.46 -4.96 -5.81
C LEU A 50 -7.52 -5.73 -4.88
N GLY A 51 -6.21 -5.72 -5.15
CA GLY A 51 -5.25 -6.40 -4.29
C GLY A 51 -5.23 -5.83 -2.86
N LEU A 52 -5.36 -4.51 -2.69
CA LEU A 52 -5.51 -3.91 -1.37
C LEU A 52 -6.78 -4.41 -0.65
N ILE A 53 -7.91 -4.46 -1.35
CA ILE A 53 -9.17 -4.96 -0.79
C ILE A 53 -9.04 -6.44 -0.38
N LEU A 54 -8.43 -7.28 -1.23
CA LEU A 54 -8.17 -8.69 -0.93
C LEU A 54 -7.28 -8.83 0.31
N LEU A 55 -6.23 -8.01 0.43
CA LEU A 55 -5.37 -8.00 1.62
C LEU A 55 -6.18 -7.67 2.88
N LEU A 56 -7.06 -6.67 2.82
CA LEU A 56 -7.94 -6.29 3.93
C LEU A 56 -8.97 -7.38 4.27
N GLN A 57 -9.26 -8.30 3.35
CA GLN A 57 -10.05 -9.51 3.59
C GLN A 57 -9.24 -10.67 4.20
N GLY A 58 -7.93 -10.50 4.40
CA GLY A 58 -7.01 -11.55 4.81
C GLY A 58 -6.61 -12.51 3.67
N GLN A 59 -6.92 -12.16 2.42
CA GLN A 59 -6.59 -12.93 1.22
C GLN A 59 -5.24 -12.45 0.65
N GLU A 60 -4.19 -12.65 1.44
CA GLU A 60 -2.85 -12.13 1.18
C GLU A 60 -2.22 -12.69 -0.10
N ALA A 61 -2.35 -14.00 -0.32
CA ALA A 61 -1.81 -14.66 -1.50
C ALA A 61 -2.49 -14.15 -2.79
N GLU A 62 -3.80 -13.94 -2.75
CA GLU A 62 -4.57 -13.39 -3.86
C GLU A 62 -4.22 -11.92 -4.11
N ALA A 63 -3.99 -11.14 -3.05
CA ALA A 63 -3.52 -9.75 -3.16
C ALA A 63 -2.18 -9.67 -3.89
N GLN A 64 -1.18 -10.41 -3.42
CA GLN A 64 0.15 -10.47 -4.03
C GLN A 64 0.09 -10.94 -5.49
N THR A 65 -0.70 -11.98 -5.78
CA THR A 65 -0.89 -12.48 -7.14
C THR A 65 -1.50 -11.42 -8.05
N THR A 66 -2.50 -10.67 -7.55
CA THR A 66 -3.17 -9.60 -8.29
C THR A 66 -2.19 -8.49 -8.69
N TRP A 67 -1.32 -8.07 -7.76
CA TRP A 67 -0.29 -7.05 -8.05
C TRP A 67 0.78 -7.57 -9.00
N LEU A 68 1.29 -8.79 -8.76
CA LEU A 68 2.33 -9.38 -9.59
C LEU A 68 1.90 -9.50 -11.06
N LEU A 69 0.68 -10.02 -11.29
CA LEU A 69 0.13 -10.13 -12.64
C LEU A 69 -0.09 -8.76 -13.30
N ALA A 70 -0.42 -7.74 -12.50
CA ALA A 70 -0.56 -6.38 -13.00
C ALA A 70 0.78 -5.73 -13.37
N ILE A 71 1.91 -6.20 -12.85
CA ILE A 71 3.25 -5.66 -13.13
C ILE A 71 3.97 -6.47 -14.22
N ALA A 72 3.71 -7.77 -14.32
CA ALA A 72 4.53 -8.75 -15.04
C ALA A 72 4.83 -8.43 -16.52
N ASP A 73 3.95 -7.70 -17.20
CA ASP A 73 4.07 -7.41 -18.64
C ASP A 73 4.67 -6.03 -18.96
N GLY A 74 5.19 -5.30 -17.96
CA GLY A 74 5.77 -3.97 -18.15
C GLY A 74 7.22 -3.99 -18.60
N GLU A 75 7.61 -2.99 -19.38
CA GLU A 75 9.03 -2.67 -19.56
C GLU A 75 9.63 -2.14 -18.23
N PRO A 76 10.94 -2.23 -18.01
CA PRO A 76 11.56 -1.86 -16.73
C PRO A 76 11.16 -0.49 -16.19
N GLU A 77 11.12 0.54 -17.04
CA GLU A 77 10.73 1.89 -16.63
C GLU A 77 9.24 1.98 -16.25
N GLU A 78 8.38 1.19 -16.88
CA GLU A 78 6.96 1.12 -16.53
C GLU A 78 6.77 0.37 -15.21
N VAL A 79 7.51 -0.72 -15.00
CA VAL A 79 7.51 -1.50 -13.76
C VAL A 79 7.91 -0.61 -12.58
N ASP A 80 8.93 0.23 -12.72
CA ASP A 80 9.34 1.16 -11.67
C ASP A 80 8.20 2.15 -11.32
N ILE A 81 7.57 2.75 -12.33
CA ILE A 81 6.45 3.68 -12.13
C ILE A 81 5.26 2.97 -11.45
N TRP A 82 4.87 1.80 -11.96
CA TRP A 82 3.76 1.02 -11.44
C TRP A 82 3.99 0.53 -10.01
N THR A 83 5.24 0.16 -9.69
CA THR A 83 5.64 -0.20 -8.34
C THR A 83 5.46 0.97 -7.39
N GLN A 84 5.86 2.18 -7.80
CA GLN A 84 5.66 3.38 -6.98
C GLN A 84 4.17 3.73 -6.80
N GLU A 85 3.35 3.62 -7.86
CA GLU A 85 1.90 3.81 -7.74
C GLU A 85 1.25 2.83 -6.76
N LEU A 86 1.65 1.56 -6.80
CA LEU A 86 1.18 0.56 -5.85
C LEU A 86 1.58 0.93 -4.42
N ILE A 87 2.86 1.27 -4.20
CA ILE A 87 3.37 1.69 -2.88
C ILE A 87 2.58 2.89 -2.36
N GLU A 88 2.26 3.89 -3.19
CA GLU A 88 1.47 5.05 -2.79
C GLU A 88 0.05 4.67 -2.35
N VAL A 89 -0.61 3.76 -3.08
CA VAL A 89 -1.95 3.24 -2.71
C VAL A 89 -1.89 2.50 -1.37
N LEU A 90 -0.91 1.60 -1.20
CA LEU A 90 -0.74 0.85 0.04
C LEU A 90 -0.38 1.76 1.22
N ALA A 91 0.54 2.71 1.02
CA ALA A 91 0.97 3.64 2.04
C ALA A 91 -0.18 4.55 2.50
N THR A 92 -1.01 5.00 1.57
CA THR A 92 -2.21 5.79 1.88
C THR A 92 -3.17 5.02 2.76
N GLU A 93 -3.43 3.76 2.44
CA GLU A 93 -4.32 2.92 3.24
C GLU A 93 -3.70 2.54 4.59
N ALA A 94 -2.40 2.22 4.64
CA ALA A 94 -1.70 1.97 5.89
C ALA A 94 -1.80 3.18 6.84
N ASN A 95 -1.62 4.40 6.33
CA ASN A 95 -1.78 5.63 7.11
C ASN A 95 -3.23 5.80 7.61
N ARG A 96 -4.21 5.48 6.77
CA ARG A 96 -5.63 5.49 7.18
C ARG A 96 -5.88 4.49 8.31
N GLN A 97 -5.34 3.28 8.22
CA GLN A 97 -5.50 2.24 9.25
C GLN A 97 -4.80 2.64 10.55
N THR A 98 -3.61 3.25 10.49
CA THR A 98 -2.96 3.85 11.67
C THR A 98 -3.84 4.92 12.32
N SER A 99 -4.50 5.77 11.53
CA SER A 99 -5.41 6.81 12.06
C SER A 99 -6.68 6.25 12.71
N LEU A 100 -7.05 5.02 12.36
CA LEU A 100 -8.17 4.27 12.95
C LEU A 100 -7.73 3.38 14.13
N GLU A 101 -6.45 3.44 14.51
CA GLU A 101 -5.85 2.59 15.55
C GLU A 101 -5.87 1.08 15.19
N GLU A 102 -6.07 0.75 13.92
CA GLU A 102 -6.00 -0.60 13.36
C GLU A 102 -4.55 -0.99 13.05
N TYR A 103 -3.69 -0.90 14.08
CA TYR A 103 -2.23 -0.97 13.94
C TYR A 103 -1.73 -2.29 13.35
N LYS A 104 -2.40 -3.41 13.63
CA LYS A 104 -2.04 -4.71 13.05
C LYS A 104 -2.28 -4.73 11.53
N VAL A 105 -3.38 -4.14 11.08
CA VAL A 105 -3.70 -4.04 9.65
C VAL A 105 -2.71 -3.10 8.97
N ALA A 106 -2.44 -1.94 9.57
CA ALA A 106 -1.41 -1.02 9.08
C ALA A 106 -0.04 -1.72 8.98
N TRP A 107 0.34 -2.51 9.98
CA TRP A 107 1.58 -3.27 9.98
C TRP A 107 1.64 -4.27 8.84
N VAL A 108 0.60 -5.07 8.60
CA VAL A 108 0.56 -6.03 7.48
C VAL A 108 0.74 -5.32 6.14
N ILE A 109 0.02 -4.20 5.91
CA ILE A 109 0.16 -3.43 4.67
C ILE A 109 1.60 -2.91 4.51
N ARG A 110 2.19 -2.37 5.58
CA ARG A 110 3.56 -1.85 5.59
C ARG A 110 4.61 -2.95 5.36
N GLN A 111 4.36 -4.18 5.82
CA GLN A 111 5.21 -5.33 5.52
C GLN A 111 5.21 -5.67 4.03
N HIS A 112 4.05 -5.64 3.38
CA HIS A 112 4.01 -5.84 1.92
C HIS A 112 4.71 -4.74 1.14
N ILE A 113 4.61 -3.48 1.58
CA ILE A 113 5.40 -2.40 0.98
C ILE A 113 6.90 -2.71 1.09
N ARG A 114 7.38 -3.24 2.23
CA ARG A 114 8.78 -3.65 2.41
C ARG A 114 9.16 -4.82 1.50
N GLU A 115 8.27 -5.78 1.26
CA GLU A 115 8.51 -6.87 0.31
C GLU A 115 8.63 -6.36 -1.13
N ILE A 116 7.81 -5.38 -1.50
CA ILE A 116 7.79 -4.75 -2.83
C ILE A 116 9.02 -3.85 -3.03
N ASN A 117 9.32 -3.00 -2.06
CA ASN A 117 10.49 -2.13 -2.05
C ASN A 117 11.18 -2.16 -0.67
N PRO A 118 12.20 -3.02 -0.50
CA PRO A 118 12.92 -3.17 0.77
C PRO A 118 13.71 -1.94 1.20
N THR A 119 13.94 -0.99 0.29
CA THR A 119 14.77 0.20 0.53
C THR A 119 13.97 1.49 0.75
N GLU A 120 12.62 1.41 0.78
CA GLU A 120 11.77 2.57 1.04
C GLU A 120 11.86 3.00 2.52
N ILE A 121 12.79 3.91 2.82
CA ILE A 121 13.16 4.26 4.20
C ILE A 121 11.99 4.78 5.03
N ASN A 122 11.07 5.55 4.45
CA ASN A 122 9.93 6.09 5.18
C ASN A 122 8.92 5.01 5.55
N ASN A 123 8.78 3.99 4.69
CA ASN A 123 8.00 2.81 5.01
C ASN A 123 8.66 1.99 6.14
N LEU A 124 9.98 1.84 6.09
CA LEU A 124 10.73 1.14 7.14
C LEU A 124 10.59 1.85 8.49
N LEU A 125 10.69 3.19 8.54
CA LEU A 125 10.45 3.95 9.76
C LEU A 125 9.01 3.79 10.27
N CYS A 126 8.01 3.81 9.38
CA CYS A 126 6.63 3.51 9.76
C CYS A 126 6.50 2.12 10.40
N LEU A 127 7.20 1.11 9.88
CA LEU A 127 7.22 -0.23 10.48
C LEU A 127 7.82 -0.21 11.89
N ILE A 128 8.94 0.48 12.09
CA ILE A 128 9.57 0.62 13.42
C ILE A 128 8.59 1.25 14.42
N ASP A 129 7.89 2.32 14.03
CA ASP A 129 6.89 2.93 14.89
C ASP A 129 5.76 1.97 15.27
N LEU A 130 5.28 1.18 14.30
CA LEU A 130 4.27 0.14 14.53
C LEU A 130 4.78 -0.99 15.44
N TYR A 131 6.04 -1.40 15.33
CA TYR A 131 6.64 -2.37 16.26
C TYR A 131 6.66 -1.85 17.70
N PHE A 132 6.93 -0.56 17.90
CA PHE A 132 6.81 0.07 19.22
C PHE A 132 5.36 0.08 19.72
N ILE A 133 4.41 0.51 18.89
CA ILE A 133 2.98 0.59 19.26
C ILE A 133 2.42 -0.80 19.59
N LEU A 134 2.82 -1.82 18.84
CA LEU A 134 2.38 -3.20 19.04
C LEU A 134 3.16 -3.93 20.15
N GLU A 135 4.12 -3.26 20.80
CA GLU A 135 5.00 -3.83 21.84
C GLU A 135 5.75 -5.09 21.37
N THR A 136 6.14 -5.11 20.10
CA THR A 136 6.82 -6.25 19.43
C THR A 136 8.23 -5.91 18.98
N TYR A 137 8.70 -4.68 19.22
CA TYR A 137 10.05 -4.24 18.88
C TYR A 137 11.11 -5.02 19.66
N THR A 138 12.04 -5.67 18.96
CA THR A 138 13.11 -6.47 19.57
C THR A 138 14.42 -5.70 19.71
N GLY A 139 14.60 -4.62 18.95
CA GLY A 139 15.85 -3.84 18.91
C GLY A 139 16.72 -4.14 17.69
N GLU A 140 16.45 -5.24 17.00
CA GLU A 140 17.24 -5.70 15.85
C GLU A 140 16.71 -5.14 14.53
N GLU A 141 15.42 -4.74 14.47
CA GLU A 141 14.73 -4.34 13.25
C GLU A 141 15.39 -3.15 12.54
N LEU A 142 15.96 -2.19 13.29
CA LEU A 142 16.69 -1.05 12.73
C LEU A 142 17.91 -1.50 11.90
N ILE A 143 18.55 -2.59 12.30
CA ILE A 143 19.72 -3.17 11.63
C ILE A 143 19.26 -4.13 10.53
N GLU A 144 18.31 -5.02 10.84
CA GLU A 144 17.79 -6.00 9.88
C GLU A 144 17.18 -5.33 8.65
N PHE A 145 16.53 -4.18 8.82
CA PHE A 145 15.93 -3.44 7.71
C PHE A 145 16.94 -2.53 7.00
N GLY A 146 18.20 -2.51 7.45
CA GLY A 146 19.26 -1.70 6.84
C GLY A 146 19.08 -0.19 7.01
N ILE A 147 18.17 0.27 7.89
CA ILE A 147 17.87 1.69 8.10
C ILE A 147 19.14 2.45 8.51
N VAL A 148 19.92 1.87 9.42
CA VAL A 148 21.16 2.48 9.92
C VAL A 148 22.18 2.69 8.79
N ASP A 149 22.28 1.74 7.86
CA ASP A 149 23.24 1.82 6.76
C ASP A 149 22.79 2.81 5.69
N GLN A 150 21.48 2.86 5.38
CA GLN A 150 20.91 3.83 4.45
C GLN A 150 21.12 5.27 4.94
N LEU A 151 20.84 5.56 6.22
CA LEU A 151 21.03 6.89 6.80
C LEU A 151 22.49 7.35 6.80
N LYS A 152 23.45 6.41 6.87
CA LYS A 152 24.88 6.73 6.76
C LYS A 152 25.34 6.93 5.33
N ALA A 153 24.78 6.17 4.40
CA ALA A 153 25.18 6.17 3.00
C ALA A 153 24.71 7.43 2.26
N ASP A 154 23.51 7.92 2.57
CA ASP A 154 22.94 9.10 1.91
C ASP A 154 22.43 10.14 2.93
N PRO A 155 23.21 11.20 3.20
CA PRO A 155 22.79 12.30 4.06
C PRO A 155 21.65 13.16 3.49
N LEU A 156 21.32 13.02 2.20
CA LEU A 156 20.28 13.79 1.50
C LEU A 156 19.03 12.96 1.21
N ILE A 157 18.93 11.75 1.77
CA ILE A 157 17.76 10.90 1.62
C ILE A 157 16.48 11.65 2.03
N GLU A 158 15.44 11.55 1.21
CA GLU A 158 14.16 12.20 1.50
C GLU A 158 13.48 11.49 2.67
N LEU A 159 13.63 12.06 3.86
CA LEU A 159 13.26 11.45 5.12
C LEU A 159 12.14 12.21 5.82
N ASP A 160 11.16 11.48 6.34
CA ASP A 160 10.25 12.02 7.35
C ASP A 160 11.00 12.22 8.69
N LEU A 161 11.54 13.42 8.86
CA LEU A 161 12.29 13.81 10.05
C LEU A 161 11.42 13.81 11.31
N ASP A 162 10.13 14.12 11.19
CA ASP A 162 9.23 14.15 12.34
C ASP A 162 8.99 12.73 12.85
N LEU A 163 8.78 11.77 11.94
CA LEU A 163 8.68 10.35 12.26
C LEU A 163 9.97 9.80 12.86
N LEU A 164 11.13 10.13 12.29
CA LEU A 164 12.42 9.70 12.82
C LEU A 164 12.62 10.22 14.27
N LEU A 165 12.35 11.50 14.52
CA LEU A 165 12.45 12.10 15.85
C LEU A 165 11.43 11.50 16.83
N HIS A 166 10.25 11.11 16.35
CA HIS A 166 9.25 10.41 17.16
C HIS A 166 9.78 9.04 17.64
N ILE A 167 10.34 8.25 16.73
CA ILE A 167 10.94 6.94 17.03
C ILE A 167 12.10 7.08 18.02
N PHE A 168 13.00 8.05 17.81
CA PHE A 168 14.13 8.29 18.71
C PHE A 168 13.75 8.62 20.15
N LYS A 169 12.56 9.20 20.39
CA LYS A 169 12.08 9.48 21.75
C LYS A 169 11.54 8.25 22.48
N LYS A 170 11.22 7.18 21.74
CA LYS A 170 10.73 5.91 22.30
C LYS A 170 11.87 4.93 22.60
N TYR A 171 13.04 5.17 22.02
CA TYR A 171 14.29 4.44 22.24
C TYR A 171 15.02 4.96 23.49
#